data_AF-A0A7S7TVX7-F1
#
_entry.id   AF-A0A7S7TVX7-F1
#
_cell.length_a   1.000
_cell.length_b   1.000
_cell.length_c   1.000
_cell.angle_alpha   90.00
_cell.angle_beta   90.00
_cell.angle_gamma   90.00
#
_symmetry.space_group_name_H-M   'P 1'
#
loop_
_entity.id
_entity.type
_entity.pdbx_description
1 polymer ?
#
loop_
_entity_poly.entity_id
_entity_poly.type
_entity_poly.pdbx_seq_one_letter_code
_entity_poly.pdbx_strand_id
1 'polypeptide(L)' 'MIHKGVEFSVTQLMAGVWKWRFQIGDRVFTGKTEAKLDLLAIRRVQLRIDRELNNLGLGRSRGHNDRD' A
#
# COMPACT_ATOMS: atom_id res chain seq x y z
N MET A 1 -2.40 -0.44 -14.88
CA MET A 1 -3.45 0.51 -14.44
C MET A 1 -2.84 1.39 -13.36
N ILE A 2 -2.50 2.62 -13.73
CA ILE A 2 -1.70 3.53 -12.91
C ILE A 2 -2.67 4.43 -12.16
N HIS A 3 -2.96 4.13 -10.90
CA HIS A 3 -3.62 5.10 -10.02
C HIS A 3 -2.58 6.17 -9.67
N LYS A 4 -2.74 7.37 -10.25
CA LYS A 4 -2.11 8.65 -9.85
C LYS A 4 -0.87 8.50 -8.95
N GLY A 5 0.27 8.12 -9.53
CA GLY A 5 1.57 8.13 -8.84
C GLY A 5 1.81 7.03 -7.80
N VAL A 6 0.96 6.00 -7.74
CA VAL A 6 1.18 4.81 -6.90
C VAL A 6 1.42 3.60 -7.77
N GLU A 7 2.68 3.17 -7.83
CA GLU A 7 3.05 1.89 -8.40
C GLU A 7 2.90 0.81 -7.33
N PHE A 8 2.15 -0.24 -7.65
CA PHE A 8 2.03 -1.40 -6.78
C PHE A 8 2.26 -2.69 -7.55
N SER A 9 2.81 -3.68 -6.87
CA SER A 9 3.08 -5.02 -7.38
C SER A 9 2.64 -6.03 -6.34
N VAL A 10 1.97 -7.08 -6.81
CA VAL A 10 1.50 -8.20 -5.99
C VAL A 10 1.98 -9.48 -6.63
N THR A 11 2.76 -10.26 -5.90
CA THR A 11 3.42 -11.48 -6.39
C THR A 11 3.03 -12.63 -5.48
N GLN A 12 2.52 -13.71 -6.05
CA GLN A 12 2.26 -14.93 -5.29
C GLN A 12 3.60 -15.53 -4.88
N LEU A 13 3.80 -15.69 -3.56
CA LEU A 13 5.00 -16.33 -3.03
C LEU A 13 4.80 -17.83 -2.89
N MET A 14 3.63 -18.23 -2.38
CA MET A 14 3.21 -19.62 -2.21
C MET A 14 1.69 -19.70 -2.34
N ALA A 15 1.14 -20.91 -2.46
CA ALA A 15 -0.32 -21.10 -2.48
C ALA A 15 -0.95 -20.48 -1.21
N GLY A 16 -1.74 -19.43 -1.39
CA GLY A 16 -2.35 -18.70 -0.29
C GLY A 16 -1.50 -17.57 0.32
N VAL A 17 -0.25 -17.35 -0.10
CA VAL A 17 0.64 -16.30 0.44
C VAL A 17 1.12 -15.38 -0.69
N TRP A 18 0.91 -14.09 -0.49
CA TRP A 18 1.17 -13.06 -1.48
C TRP A 18 2.09 -12.00 -0.92
N LYS A 19 3.22 -11.76 -1.60
CA LYS A 19 4.08 -10.62 -1.31
C LYS A 19 3.57 -9.42 -2.10
N TRP A 20 3.56 -8.25 -1.49
CA TRP A 20 3.17 -7.02 -2.15
C TRP A 20 4.13 -5.89 -1.82
N ARG A 21 4.25 -4.96 -2.74
CA ARG A 21 5.02 -3.73 -2.61
C ARG A 21 4.27 -2.62 -3.32
N PHE A 22 4.21 -1.45 -2.71
CA PHE A 22 3.72 -0.26 -3.38
C PHE A 22 4.51 0.98 -2.93
N GLN A 23 4.55 1.99 -3.77
CA GLN A 23 5.23 3.25 -3.48
C GLN A 23 4.24 4.41 -3.60
N ILE A 24 4.22 5.28 -2.59
CA ILE A 24 3.42 6.51 -2.59
C ILE A 24 4.37 7.68 -2.37
N GLY A 25 4.65 8.44 -3.43
CA GLY A 25 5.68 9.49 -3.39
C GLY A 25 7.05 8.89 -3.05
N ASP A 26 7.63 9.35 -1.94
CA ASP A 26 8.92 8.87 -1.39
C ASP A 26 8.80 7.66 -0.45
N ARG A 27 7.58 7.27 -0.07
CA ARG A 27 7.37 6.18 0.89
C ARG A 27 7.13 4.87 0.16
N VAL A 28 8.02 3.90 0.42
CA VAL A 28 7.88 2.53 -0.08
C VAL A 28 7.28 1.65 1.01
N PHE A 29 6.15 1.03 0.70
CA PHE A 29 5.46 0.07 1.55
C PHE A 29 5.65 -1.33 1.00
N THR A 30 5.99 -2.27 1.86
CA THR A 30 6.12 -3.68 1.50
C THR A 30 5.47 -4.55 2.55
N GLY A 31 5.05 -5.74 2.16
CA GLY A 31 4.53 -6.72 3.09
C GLY A 31 4.11 -8.01 2.44
N LYS A 32 3.47 -8.85 3.24
CA LYS A 32 2.86 -10.10 2.83
C LYS A 32 1.40 -10.14 3.26
N THR A 33 0.57 -10.83 2.51
CA THR A 33 -0.82 -11.09 2.87
C THR A 33 -1.17 -12.52 2.54
N GLU A 34 -1.94 -13.15 3.43
CA GLU A 34 -2.45 -14.49 3.22
C GLU A 34 -3.87 -14.38 2.65
N ALA A 35 -4.06 -14.95 1.46
CA ALA A 35 -5.30 -14.96 0.72
C ALA A 35 -5.32 -16.17 -0.21
N LYS A 36 -6.32 -17.04 -0.02
CA LYS A 36 -6.54 -18.23 -0.88
C LYS A 36 -6.96 -17.87 -2.32
N LEU A 37 -7.47 -16.66 -2.53
CA LEU A 37 -7.94 -16.17 -3.82
C LEU A 37 -7.05 -15.02 -4.30
N ASP A 38 -6.64 -15.07 -5.57
CA ASP A 38 -5.79 -14.06 -6.21
C ASP A 38 -6.44 -12.66 -6.16
N LEU A 39 -7.73 -12.59 -6.51
CA LEU A 39 -8.51 -11.35 -6.46
C LEU A 39 -8.59 -10.78 -5.04
N LEU A 40 -8.64 -11.63 -4.02
CA LEU A 40 -8.70 -11.19 -2.62
C LEU A 40 -7.37 -10.59 -2.16
N ALA A 41 -6.25 -11.17 -2.62
CA ALA A 41 -4.92 -10.61 -2.35
C ALA A 41 -4.80 -9.20 -2.94
N ILE A 42 -5.17 -9.04 -4.20
CA ILE A 42 -5.14 -7.73 -4.88
C ILE A 42 -6.09 -6.75 -4.17
N ARG A 43 -7.30 -7.18 -3.78
CA ARG A 43 -8.26 -6.32 -3.07
C ARG A 43 -7.73 -5.83 -1.72
N ARG A 44 -7.05 -6.69 -0.95
CA ARG A 44 -6.41 -6.29 0.32
C ARG A 44 -5.31 -5.26 0.12
N VAL A 45 -4.51 -5.41 -0.92
CA VAL A 45 -3.45 -4.45 -1.26
C VAL A 45 -4.05 -3.12 -1.69
N GLN A 46 -5.08 -3.12 -2.53
CA GLN A 46 -5.82 -1.90 -2.91
C GLN A 46 -6.39 -1.16 -1.71
N LEU A 47 -7.02 -1.88 -0.76
CA LEU A 47 -7.55 -1.27 0.47
C LEU A 47 -6.45 -0.69 1.37
N ARG A 48 -5.26 -1.30 1.40
CA ARG A 48 -4.12 -0.71 2.11
C ARG A 48 -3.64 0.57 1.44
N ILE A 49 -3.52 0.57 0.11
CA ILE A 49 -3.12 1.74 -0.65
C ILE A 49 -4.11 2.89 -0.41
N ASP A 50 -5.41 2.61 -0.47
CA ASP A 50 -6.46 3.58 -0.21
C ASP A 50 -6.36 4.18 1.21
N ARG A 51 -6.14 3.33 2.22
CA ARG A 51 -5.91 3.77 3.61
C ARG A 51 -4.68 4.66 3.76
N GLU A 52 -3.56 4.28 3.15
CA GLU A 52 -2.32 5.08 3.20
C GLU A 52 -2.48 6.39 2.43
N LEU A 53 -3.14 6.38 1.26
CA LEU A 53 -3.46 7.58 0.50
C LEU A 53 -4.36 8.53 1.30
N ASN A 54 -5.41 7.99 1.94
CA ASN A 54 -6.28 8.78 2.80
C ASN A 54 -5.51 9.31 4.02
N ASN A 55 -4.66 8.50 4.66
CA ASN A 55 -3.84 8.93 5.79
C ASN A 55 -2.79 9.98 5.40
N LEU A 56 -2.24 9.92 4.18
CA LEU A 56 -1.31 10.93 3.66
C LEU A 56 -2.04 12.22 3.27
N GLY A 57 -3.24 12.10 2.70
CA GLY A 57 -4.12 13.25 2.39
C GLY A 57 -4.64 13.95 3.64
N LEU A 58 -4.94 13.20 4.70
CA LEU A 58 -5.38 13.71 6.01
C LEU A 58 -4.20 14.13 6.91
N GLY A 59 -3.03 13.53 6.71
CA GLY A 59 -1.83 13.72 7.53
C GLY A 59 -0.97 14.93 7.14
N ARG A 60 -1.18 15.53 5.95
CA ARG A 60 -0.49 16.77 5.56
C ARG A 60 -0.92 18.01 6.38
N SER A 61 -1.95 17.88 7.22
CA SER A 61 -2.43 18.93 8.13
C SER A 61 -2.07 18.70 9.60
N ARG A 62 -1.39 17.59 9.96
CA ARG A 62 -0.83 17.45 11.32
C ARG A 62 0.64 17.84 11.28
N GLY A 63 0.88 19.05 11.80
CA GLY A 63 2.14 19.76 11.78
C GLY A 63 3.32 18.91 12.24
N HIS A 64 4.34 18.86 11.38
CA HIS A 64 5.70 18.70 11.83
C HIS A 64 6.27 20.11 12.01
N ASN A 65 5.96 20.70 13.16
CA ASN A 65 6.69 21.83 13.71
C ASN A 65 7.17 21.39 15.09
N ASP A 66 8.41 20.91 15.13
CA ASP A 66 9.23 20.67 16.32
C ASP A 66 10.65 20.42 15.75
N ARG A 67 11.53 21.41 15.55
CA ARG A 67 12.16 22.39 16.45
C ARG A 67 13.07 21.75 17.50
N ASP A 68 14.32 21.50 17.10
CA ASP A 68 15.54 21.96 17.80
C ASP A 68 16.67 22.11 16.76
#